data_AF-X1JEQ6-F1
#
_entry.id   AF-X1JEQ6-F1
#
_cell.length_a   1.000
_cell.length_b   1.000
_cell.length_c   1.000
_cell.angle_alpha   90.00
_cell.angle_beta   90.00
_cell.angle_gamma   90.00
#
_symmetry.space_group_name_H-M   'P 1'
#
loop_
_entity.id
_entity.type
_entity.pdbx_description
1 polymer ?
#
loop_
_entity_poly.entity_id
_entity_poly.type
_entity_poly.pdbx_seq_one_letter_code
_entity_poly.pdbx_strand_id
1 'polypeptide(L)'
;VDESMITGESRYVKKEIDSEVIGATMNQTGLINILAERIGKDTLLFQIINFVKEAQSKKAAKQQLADTVSNYFVPAVIIIATGTFLFWYFIAGIGLELSLLVFTSVVVISCPCALGLAIPTAVMVGTGKGAENGILLKGGDSLEAISKIDTIVFDKTGTLTVGKPKVSAIFTEKDLKGQGYDVDELLFFAGSAEMGSEHPLGHAIIEEANQKGLTLEIPTEFDAVLGKGIKTNIKNKSILIGNEKLMVDVN
;
A
#
# COMPACT_ATOMS: atom_id res chain seq x y z
N VAL A 1 -17.32 -13.41 -3.84
CA VAL A 1 -16.04 -13.55 -3.10
C VAL A 1 -15.41 -12.18 -2.96
N ASP A 2 -14.93 -11.87 -1.78
CA ASP A 2 -14.20 -10.64 -1.46
C ASP A 2 -12.70 -10.85 -1.69
N GLU A 3 -12.17 -10.19 -2.72
CA GLU A 3 -10.76 -10.28 -3.12
C GLU A 3 -9.98 -9.00 -2.76
N SER A 4 -10.55 -8.12 -1.93
CA SER A 4 -9.98 -6.80 -1.61
C SER A 4 -8.60 -6.88 -0.97
N MET A 5 -8.35 -7.88 -0.12
CA MET A 5 -7.07 -8.10 0.54
C MET A 5 -5.89 -8.38 -0.42
N ILE A 6 -6.17 -8.80 -1.66
CA ILE A 6 -5.15 -9.16 -2.65
C ILE A 6 -5.18 -8.18 -3.84
N THR A 7 -6.36 -7.80 -4.30
CA THR A 7 -6.53 -6.96 -5.50
C THR A 7 -6.59 -5.47 -5.19
N GLY A 8 -6.89 -5.07 -3.95
CA GLY A 8 -7.16 -3.69 -3.57
C GLY A 8 -8.53 -3.16 -4.05
N GLU A 9 -9.26 -3.91 -4.87
CA GLU A 9 -10.58 -3.54 -5.35
C GLU A 9 -11.63 -3.90 -4.28
N SER A 10 -12.40 -2.90 -3.85
CA SER A 10 -13.43 -3.04 -2.80
C SER A 10 -14.74 -3.65 -3.28
N ARG A 11 -14.83 -4.03 -4.56
CA ARG A 11 -16.03 -4.61 -5.16
C ARG A 11 -15.97 -6.14 -5.09
N TYR A 12 -17.05 -6.74 -4.61
CA TYR A 12 -17.19 -8.20 -4.61
C TYR A 12 -17.17 -8.77 -6.02
N VAL A 13 -16.40 -9.84 -6.21
CA VAL A 13 -16.29 -10.57 -7.47
C VAL A 13 -17.25 -11.75 -7.44
N LYS A 14 -18.17 -11.80 -8.43
CA LYS A 14 -19.08 -12.94 -8.61
C LYS A 14 -18.27 -14.15 -9.08
N LYS A 15 -18.46 -15.30 -8.42
CA LYS A 15 -17.85 -16.57 -8.82
C LYS A 15 -18.95 -17.54 -9.23
N GLU A 16 -18.79 -18.11 -10.42
CA GLU A 16 -19.67 -19.11 -11.00
C GLU A 16 -18.89 -20.41 -11.22
N ILE A 17 -19.55 -21.44 -11.76
CA ILE A 17 -18.88 -22.67 -12.18
C ILE A 17 -17.74 -22.30 -13.15
N ASP A 18 -16.58 -22.94 -12.99
CA ASP A 18 -15.33 -22.68 -13.72
C ASP A 18 -14.65 -21.32 -13.44
N SER A 19 -15.13 -20.53 -12.48
CA SER A 19 -14.41 -19.33 -12.04
C SER A 19 -13.21 -19.66 -11.16
N GLU A 20 -12.05 -19.07 -11.46
CA GLU A 20 -10.89 -19.14 -10.57
C GLU A 20 -11.18 -18.46 -9.22
N VAL A 21 -10.68 -19.06 -8.13
CA VAL A 21 -10.77 -18.51 -6.76
C VAL A 21 -9.37 -18.41 -6.19
N ILE A 22 -9.05 -17.24 -5.64
CA ILE A 22 -7.73 -16.97 -5.07
C ILE A 22 -7.72 -17.39 -3.60
N GLY A 23 -6.70 -18.16 -3.18
CA GLY A 23 -6.51 -18.52 -1.78
C GLY A 23 -6.34 -17.29 -0.87
N ALA A 24 -6.85 -17.38 0.36
CA ALA A 24 -6.92 -16.29 1.35
C ALA A 24 -7.89 -15.13 1.03
N THR A 25 -8.78 -15.30 0.04
CA THR A 25 -9.95 -14.44 -0.16
C THR A 25 -11.14 -14.91 0.68
N MET A 26 -12.11 -14.03 0.91
CA MET A 26 -13.24 -14.33 1.81
C MET A 26 -14.51 -14.65 1.02
N ASN A 27 -15.05 -15.85 1.24
CA ASN A 27 -16.40 -16.15 0.79
C ASN A 27 -17.40 -15.44 1.71
N GLN A 28 -18.28 -14.62 1.13
CA GLN A 28 -19.25 -13.82 1.88
C GLN A 28 -20.59 -14.55 1.95
N THR A 29 -21.19 -14.81 0.77
CA THR A 29 -22.53 -15.38 0.64
C THR A 29 -22.50 -16.69 -0.15
N GLY A 30 -23.32 -17.65 0.29
CA GLY A 30 -23.50 -18.95 -0.38
C GLY A 30 -22.46 -20.01 0.02
N LEU A 31 -22.74 -21.25 -0.36
CA LEU A 31 -21.83 -22.39 -0.23
C LEU A 31 -21.10 -22.62 -1.55
N ILE A 32 -19.78 -22.75 -1.49
CA ILE A 32 -18.92 -23.02 -2.65
C ILE A 32 -18.09 -24.27 -2.40
N ASN A 33 -18.04 -25.15 -3.41
CA ASN A 33 -17.10 -26.26 -3.47
C ASN A 33 -16.04 -25.90 -4.49
N ILE A 34 -14.77 -25.99 -4.11
CA ILE A 34 -13.64 -25.53 -4.92
C ILE A 34 -12.72 -26.72 -5.19
N LEU A 35 -12.32 -26.89 -6.45
CA LEU A 35 -11.23 -27.79 -6.82
C LEU A 35 -9.90 -27.08 -6.58
N ALA A 36 -9.02 -27.66 -5.76
CA ALA A 36 -7.72 -27.08 -5.49
C ALA A 36 -6.76 -27.30 -6.66
N GLU A 37 -6.54 -26.28 -7.50
CA GLU A 37 -5.60 -26.35 -8.64
C GLU A 37 -4.15 -26.07 -8.23
N ARG A 38 -3.93 -25.10 -7.32
CA ARG A 38 -2.59 -24.71 -6.84
C ARG A 38 -2.57 -24.72 -5.32
N ILE A 39 -1.55 -25.37 -4.74
CA ILE A 39 -1.40 -25.51 -3.28
C ILE A 39 0.01 -25.17 -2.81
N GLY A 40 0.15 -24.77 -1.55
CA GLY A 40 1.45 -24.46 -0.95
C GLY A 40 2.20 -23.34 -1.70
N LYS A 41 3.36 -23.69 -2.26
CA LYS A 41 4.28 -22.74 -2.92
C LYS A 41 3.76 -22.16 -4.24
N ASP A 42 2.80 -22.85 -4.86
CA ASP A 42 2.26 -22.43 -6.16
C ASP A 42 1.06 -21.48 -6.01
N THR A 43 0.67 -21.16 -4.77
CA THR A 43 -0.41 -20.21 -4.48
C THR A 43 0.04 -18.77 -4.74
N LEU A 44 -0.90 -17.93 -5.18
CA LEU A 44 -0.63 -16.50 -5.43
C LEU A 44 -0.08 -15.81 -4.16
N LEU A 45 -0.63 -16.12 -2.99
CA LEU A 45 -0.17 -15.55 -1.72
C LEU A 45 1.29 -15.92 -1.43
N PHE A 46 1.69 -17.18 -1.66
CA PHE A 46 3.09 -17.58 -1.49
C PHE A 46 4.01 -16.86 -2.49
N GLN A 47 3.58 -16.70 -3.74
CA GLN A 47 4.35 -15.96 -4.74
C GLN A 47 4.55 -14.49 -4.33
N ILE A 48 3.51 -13.84 -3.79
CA ILE A 48 3.61 -12.47 -3.24
C ILE A 48 4.61 -12.44 -2.06
N ILE A 49 4.49 -13.37 -1.11
CA ILE A 49 5.40 -13.45 0.04
C ILE A 49 6.85 -13.66 -0.42
N ASN A 50 7.08 -14.57 -1.38
CA ASN A 50 8.42 -14.86 -1.88
C ASN A 50 9.01 -13.66 -2.62
N PHE A 51 8.21 -12.98 -3.45
CA PHE A 51 8.61 -11.75 -4.13
C PHE A 51 8.99 -10.64 -3.14
N VAL A 52 8.19 -10.44 -2.09
CA VAL A 52 8.49 -9.46 -1.03
C VAL A 52 9.76 -9.85 -0.27
N LYS A 53 9.95 -11.14 0.02
CA LYS A 53 11.15 -11.64 0.70
C LYS A 53 12.41 -11.44 -0.14
N GLU A 54 12.35 -11.72 -1.43
CA GLU A 54 13.43 -11.45 -2.38
C GLU A 54 13.75 -9.95 -2.44
N ALA A 55 12.73 -9.09 -2.50
CA ALA A 55 12.90 -7.65 -2.49
C ALA A 55 13.53 -7.11 -1.18
N GLN A 56 13.13 -7.64 -0.03
CA GLN A 56 13.66 -7.25 1.29
C GLN A 56 15.08 -7.78 1.56
N SER A 57 15.53 -8.80 0.82
CA SER A 57 16.85 -9.41 1.02
C SER A 57 18.02 -8.68 0.33
N LYS A 58 17.75 -7.61 -0.42
CA LYS A 58 18.80 -6.79 -1.03
C LYS A 58 19.33 -5.76 -0.04
N LYS A 59 20.65 -5.77 0.17
CA LYS A 59 21.37 -4.74 0.95
C LYS A 59 21.25 -3.36 0.28
N ALA A 60 21.13 -2.30 1.08
CA ALA A 60 21.27 -0.91 0.66
C ALA A 60 22.52 -0.68 -0.20
N ALA A 61 22.34 0.10 -1.27
CA ALA A 61 23.42 0.44 -2.18
C ALA A 61 24.50 1.37 -1.58
N LYS A 62 24.20 2.27 -0.63
CA LYS A 62 25.25 3.15 -0.05
C LYS A 62 25.84 2.67 1.28
N GLN A 63 25.27 1.66 1.95
CA GLN A 63 26.01 0.97 3.03
C GLN A 63 27.29 0.31 2.47
N GLN A 64 27.27 -0.07 1.19
CA GLN A 64 28.44 -0.51 0.42
C GLN A 64 29.42 0.62 0.08
N LEU A 65 29.07 1.90 0.26
CA LEU A 65 29.92 3.03 -0.12
C LEU A 65 31.06 3.20 0.90
N ALA A 66 30.77 3.03 2.19
CA ALA A 66 31.81 2.94 3.23
C ALA A 66 32.74 1.73 3.01
N ASP A 67 32.17 0.59 2.63
CA ASP A 67 32.94 -0.62 2.30
C ASP A 67 33.81 -0.41 1.05
N THR A 68 33.27 0.23 0.02
CA THR A 68 33.99 0.53 -1.23
C THR A 68 35.14 1.50 -0.98
N VAL A 69 34.89 2.59 -0.25
CA VAL A 69 35.94 3.54 0.13
C VAL A 69 37.03 2.83 0.92
N SER A 70 36.66 1.98 1.89
CA SER A 70 37.63 1.20 2.67
C SER A 70 38.44 0.23 1.81
N ASN A 71 37.82 -0.42 0.81
CA ASN A 71 38.48 -1.34 -0.11
C ASN A 71 39.56 -0.67 -0.97
N TYR A 72 39.42 0.62 -1.31
CA TYR A 72 40.46 1.37 -2.03
C TYR A 72 41.44 2.05 -1.07
N PHE A 73 40.94 2.57 0.05
CA PHE A 73 41.70 3.37 1.00
C PHE A 73 42.74 2.54 1.76
N VAL A 74 42.37 1.35 2.25
CA VAL A 74 43.28 0.49 3.03
C VAL A 74 44.51 0.07 2.22
N PRO A 75 44.38 -0.47 0.98
CA PRO A 75 45.56 -0.78 0.16
C PRO A 75 46.41 0.45 -0.16
N ALA A 76 45.79 1.61 -0.44
CA ALA A 76 46.52 2.84 -0.73
C ALA A 76 47.37 3.30 0.47
N VAL A 77 46.82 3.29 1.69
CA VAL A 77 47.55 3.63 2.92
C VAL A 77 48.72 2.68 3.15
N ILE A 78 48.52 1.38 2.96
CA ILE A 78 49.60 0.39 3.11
C ILE A 78 50.72 0.63 2.08
N ILE A 79 50.38 0.89 0.82
CA ILE A 79 51.38 1.20 -0.22
C ILE A 79 52.18 2.46 0.15
N ILE A 80 51.50 3.52 0.60
CA ILE A 80 52.16 4.77 1.01
C ILE A 80 53.02 4.56 2.26
N ALA A 81 52.53 3.83 3.25
CA ALA A 81 53.27 3.54 4.47
C ALA A 81 54.53 2.70 4.17
N THR A 82 54.40 1.66 3.34
CA THR A 82 55.54 0.84 2.89
C THR A 82 56.53 1.67 2.05
N GLY A 83 56.05 2.52 1.14
CA GLY A 83 56.91 3.41 0.35
C GLY A 83 57.68 4.39 1.24
N THR A 84 57.02 4.95 2.25
CA THR A 84 57.64 5.84 3.24
C THR A 84 58.71 5.09 4.04
N PHE A 85 58.40 3.89 4.54
CA PHE A 85 59.36 3.03 5.23
C PHE A 85 60.62 2.78 4.38
N LEU A 86 60.45 2.36 3.13
CA LEU A 86 61.56 2.04 2.22
C LEU A 86 62.42 3.27 1.93
N PHE A 87 61.80 4.43 1.68
CA PHE A 87 62.51 5.68 1.44
C PHE A 87 63.38 6.06 2.64
N TRP A 88 62.81 6.07 3.84
CA TRP A 88 63.53 6.48 5.03
C TRP A 88 64.61 5.47 5.46
N TYR A 89 64.36 4.17 5.26
CA TYR A 89 65.34 3.13 5.57
C TYR A 89 66.52 3.10 4.61
N PHE A 90 66.27 3.10 3.29
CA PHE A 90 67.32 2.92 2.28
C PHE A 90 67.98 4.22 1.81
N ILE A 91 67.23 5.33 1.72
CA ILE A 91 67.75 6.59 1.17
C ILE A 91 68.20 7.53 2.29
N ALA A 92 67.36 7.73 3.31
CA ALA A 92 67.68 8.65 4.40
C ALA A 92 68.60 8.03 5.47
N GLY A 93 68.67 6.69 5.54
CA GLY A 93 69.60 5.98 6.43
C GLY A 93 69.35 6.17 7.93
N ILE A 94 68.11 6.50 8.32
CA ILE A 94 67.76 6.87 9.71
C ILE A 94 67.65 5.68 10.69
N GLY A 95 67.96 4.46 10.22
CA GLY A 95 67.88 3.24 11.02
C GLY A 95 66.50 2.57 11.00
N LEU A 96 66.47 1.29 11.39
CA LEU A 96 65.27 0.45 11.34
C LEU A 96 64.17 0.93 12.30
N GLU A 97 64.55 1.29 13.54
CA GLU A 97 63.61 1.72 14.58
C GLU A 97 62.84 2.97 14.16
N LEU A 98 63.55 4.01 13.69
CA LEU A 98 62.94 5.27 13.30
C LEU A 98 62.12 5.11 12.01
N SER A 99 62.56 4.26 11.08
CA SER A 99 61.78 3.95 9.86
C SER A 99 60.48 3.21 10.16
N LEU A 100 60.49 2.24 11.09
CA LEU A 100 59.29 1.55 11.59
C LEU A 100 58.35 2.51 12.34
N LEU A 101 58.90 3.46 13.09
CA LEU A 101 58.11 4.50 13.75
C LEU A 101 57.36 5.35 12.70
N VAL A 102 58.03 5.75 11.61
CA VAL A 102 57.36 6.48 10.52
C VAL A 102 56.28 5.64 9.85
N PHE A 103 56.54 4.35 9.56
CA PHE A 103 55.55 3.43 9.01
C PHE A 103 54.28 3.35 9.88
N THR A 104 54.47 3.04 11.16
CA THR A 104 53.37 2.89 12.13
C THR A 104 52.62 4.21 12.32
N SER A 105 53.32 5.35 12.31
CA SER A 105 52.68 6.67 12.37
C SER A 105 51.74 6.93 11.19
N VAL A 106 52.16 6.59 9.97
CA VAL A 106 51.33 6.73 8.76
C VAL A 106 50.10 5.83 8.83
N VAL A 107 50.25 4.58 9.28
CA VAL A 107 49.12 3.65 9.41
C VAL A 107 48.13 4.12 10.48
N VAL A 108 48.63 4.52 11.65
CA VAL A 108 47.79 4.94 12.79
C VAL A 108 47.00 6.20 12.47
N ILE A 109 47.65 7.22 11.88
CA ILE A 109 46.98 8.49 11.58
C ILE A 109 45.95 8.37 10.45
N SER A 110 46.07 7.34 9.61
CA SER A 110 45.17 7.10 8.48
C SER A 110 43.86 6.41 8.88
N CYS A 111 43.71 5.91 10.11
CA CYS A 111 42.52 5.15 10.51
C CYS A 111 41.22 6.00 10.37
N PRO A 112 40.28 5.65 9.47
CA PRO A 112 39.11 6.47 9.19
C PRO A 112 37.96 6.20 10.15
N CYS A 113 38.18 6.33 11.47
CA CYS A 113 37.19 6.01 12.51
C CYS A 113 35.84 6.72 12.32
N ALA A 114 35.85 7.97 11.85
CA ALA A 114 34.64 8.76 11.64
C ALA A 114 33.79 8.27 10.44
N LEU A 115 34.42 7.65 9.44
CA LEU A 115 33.74 7.21 8.22
C LEU A 115 32.71 6.11 8.52
N GLY A 116 33.04 5.20 9.44
CA GLY A 116 32.16 4.09 9.83
C GLY A 116 30.92 4.51 10.62
N LEU A 117 30.96 5.67 11.28
CA LEU A 117 29.85 6.18 12.10
C LEU A 117 28.97 7.21 11.38
N ALA A 118 29.49 7.87 10.35
CA ALA A 118 28.77 8.96 9.69
C ALA A 118 27.40 8.52 9.12
N ILE A 119 27.34 7.37 8.45
CA ILE A 119 26.11 6.87 7.81
C ILE A 119 25.07 6.43 8.85
N PRO A 120 25.39 5.56 9.84
CA PRO A 120 24.42 5.15 10.86
C PRO A 120 23.84 6.34 11.65
N THR A 121 24.66 7.32 12.00
CA THR A 121 24.19 8.51 12.72
C THR A 121 23.24 9.34 11.86
N ALA A 122 23.56 9.57 10.58
CA ALA A 122 22.69 10.30 9.67
C ALA A 122 21.33 9.58 9.46
N VAL A 123 21.35 8.26 9.30
CA VAL A 123 20.13 7.45 9.17
C VAL A 123 19.29 7.49 10.45
N MET A 124 19.91 7.35 11.62
CA MET A 124 19.21 7.39 12.91
C MET A 124 18.52 8.74 13.15
N VAL A 125 19.23 9.84 12.91
CA VAL A 125 18.66 11.18 13.06
C VAL A 125 17.58 11.44 12.00
N GLY A 126 17.82 11.07 10.74
CA GLY A 126 16.85 11.25 9.65
C GLY A 126 15.56 10.47 9.85
N THR A 127 15.66 9.22 10.29
CA THR A 127 14.49 8.37 10.60
C THR A 127 13.72 8.91 11.81
N GLY A 128 14.42 9.35 12.86
CA GLY A 128 13.80 10.03 14.01
C GLY A 128 13.04 11.29 13.58
N LYS A 129 13.64 12.11 12.71
CA LYS A 129 12.98 13.32 12.20
C LYS A 129 11.77 13.02 11.32
N GLY A 130 11.83 11.95 10.51
CA GLY A 130 10.67 11.47 9.74
C GLY A 130 9.51 11.08 10.63
N ALA A 131 9.79 10.34 11.71
CA ALA A 131 8.77 9.89 12.66
C ALA A 131 8.06 11.07 13.36
N GLU A 132 8.79 12.14 13.71
CA GLU A 132 8.20 13.38 14.25
C GLU A 132 7.19 14.04 13.28
N ASN A 133 7.29 13.75 11.98
CA ASN A 133 6.40 14.28 10.94
C ASN A 133 5.40 13.22 10.43
N GLY A 134 5.22 12.11 11.15
CA GLY A 134 4.30 11.04 10.76
C GLY A 134 4.79 10.16 9.60
N ILE A 135 6.07 10.25 9.22
CA ILE A 135 6.68 9.46 8.15
C ILE A 135 7.49 8.33 8.77
N LEU A 136 6.98 7.10 8.69
CA LEU A 136 7.64 5.92 9.23
C LEU A 136 8.54 5.27 8.17
N LEU A 137 9.86 5.45 8.35
CA LEU A 137 10.88 4.92 7.45
C LEU A 137 11.38 3.56 7.95
N LYS A 138 11.24 2.52 7.13
CA LYS A 138 11.80 1.18 7.41
C LYS A 138 13.24 1.11 6.92
N GLY A 139 14.20 1.44 7.78
CA GLY A 139 15.64 1.33 7.52
C GLY A 139 16.26 2.50 6.75
N GLY A 140 17.60 2.51 6.64
CA GLY A 140 18.36 3.55 5.93
C GLY A 140 18.21 3.50 4.41
N ASP A 141 17.98 2.30 3.87
CA ASP A 141 17.80 2.03 2.44
C ASP A 141 16.61 2.81 1.88
N SER A 142 15.52 2.89 2.64
CA SER A 142 14.32 3.65 2.29
C SER A 142 14.62 5.15 2.20
N LEU A 143 15.38 5.68 3.17
CA LEU A 143 15.77 7.09 3.21
C LEU A 143 16.68 7.46 2.02
N GLU A 144 17.59 6.55 1.65
CA GLU A 144 18.45 6.72 0.47
C GLU A 144 17.70 6.59 -0.85
N ALA A 145 16.74 5.66 -0.94
CA ALA A 145 15.94 5.46 -2.12
C ALA A 145 15.10 6.70 -2.43
N ILE A 146 14.48 7.29 -1.40
CA ILE A 146 13.68 8.52 -1.53
C ILE A 146 14.46 9.65 -2.20
N SER A 147 15.76 9.80 -1.91
CA SER A 147 16.58 10.85 -2.51
C SER A 147 16.81 10.67 -4.03
N LYS A 148 16.47 9.51 -4.58
CA LYS A 148 16.66 9.17 -6.00
C LYS A 148 15.33 9.04 -6.76
N ILE A 149 14.19 9.15 -6.07
CA ILE A 149 12.88 9.04 -6.71
C ILE A 149 12.64 10.27 -7.59
N ASP A 150 12.39 10.04 -8.87
CA ASP A 150 11.95 11.07 -9.83
C ASP A 150 10.45 10.98 -10.14
N THR A 151 9.84 9.81 -9.95
CA THR A 151 8.45 9.54 -10.32
C THR A 151 7.72 8.91 -9.15
N ILE A 152 6.54 9.46 -8.81
CA ILE A 152 5.64 8.91 -7.79
C ILE A 152 4.36 8.44 -8.47
N VAL A 153 4.07 7.15 -8.35
CA VAL A 153 2.81 6.55 -8.80
C VAL A 153 1.94 6.31 -7.58
N PHE A 154 0.76 6.91 -7.58
CA PHE A 154 -0.19 6.76 -6.48
C PHE A 154 -1.21 5.68 -6.82
N ASP A 155 -1.49 4.82 -5.84
CA ASP A 155 -2.73 4.06 -5.86
C ASP A 155 -3.91 5.02 -5.63
N LYS A 156 -5.06 4.76 -6.26
CA LYS A 156 -6.23 5.64 -6.14
C LYS A 156 -7.01 5.33 -4.87
N THR A 157 -7.35 4.05 -4.67
CA THR A 157 -8.30 3.63 -3.63
C THR A 157 -7.57 3.49 -2.30
N GLY A 158 -8.00 4.21 -1.26
CA GLY A 158 -7.36 4.14 0.07
C GLY A 158 -6.05 4.94 0.21
N THR A 159 -5.50 5.47 -0.89
CA THR A 159 -4.34 6.39 -0.86
C THR A 159 -4.77 7.81 -1.25
N LEU A 160 -5.24 8.03 -2.49
CA LEU A 160 -5.77 9.35 -2.91
C LEU A 160 -7.21 9.57 -2.46
N THR A 161 -7.96 8.49 -2.26
CA THR A 161 -9.37 8.53 -1.87
C THR A 161 -9.57 7.85 -0.52
N VAL A 162 -10.64 8.23 0.19
CA VAL A 162 -11.00 7.69 1.51
C VAL A 162 -11.41 6.20 1.45
N GLY A 163 -11.64 5.65 0.26
CA GLY A 163 -12.03 4.25 0.06
C GLY A 163 -13.47 3.94 0.50
N LYS A 164 -14.24 4.95 0.91
CA LYS A 164 -15.65 4.84 1.29
C LYS A 164 -16.52 5.61 0.28
N PRO A 165 -17.48 4.95 -0.39
CA PRO A 165 -18.42 5.64 -1.27
C PRO A 165 -19.22 6.68 -0.49
N LYS A 166 -19.45 7.86 -1.08
CA LYS A 166 -20.36 8.88 -0.58
C LYS A 166 -21.23 9.38 -1.73
N VAL A 167 -22.51 9.66 -1.45
CA VAL A 167 -23.41 10.29 -2.42
C VAL A 167 -22.86 11.67 -2.77
N SER A 168 -22.55 11.89 -4.05
CA SER A 168 -22.00 13.16 -4.53
C SER A 168 -23.05 14.09 -5.15
N ALA A 169 -24.08 13.51 -5.75
CA ALA A 169 -25.16 14.23 -6.40
C ALA A 169 -26.43 13.37 -6.40
N ILE A 170 -27.58 14.03 -6.32
CA ILE A 170 -28.90 13.43 -6.44
C ILE A 170 -29.65 14.18 -7.53
N PHE A 171 -30.18 13.45 -8.51
CA PHE A 171 -30.98 14.00 -9.59
C PHE A 171 -32.37 13.39 -9.51
N THR A 172 -33.40 14.23 -9.50
CA THR A 172 -34.79 13.78 -9.34
C THR A 172 -35.61 14.00 -10.60
N GLU A 173 -36.74 13.32 -10.72
CA GLU A 173 -37.68 13.60 -11.82
C GLU A 173 -38.21 15.02 -11.76
N LYS A 174 -38.38 15.58 -10.55
CA LYS A 174 -38.80 16.96 -10.37
C LYS A 174 -37.78 17.95 -10.96
N ASP A 175 -36.49 17.68 -10.84
CA ASP A 175 -35.43 18.50 -11.44
C ASP A 175 -35.42 18.41 -12.97
N LEU A 176 -35.75 17.25 -13.53
CA LEU A 176 -35.66 16.98 -14.97
C LEU A 176 -36.93 17.34 -15.74
N LYS A 177 -38.11 17.11 -15.16
CA LYS A 177 -39.42 17.20 -15.82
C LYS A 177 -40.37 18.19 -15.14
N GLY A 178 -39.98 18.78 -14.01
CA GLY A 178 -40.83 19.69 -13.22
C GLY A 178 -41.98 19.02 -12.46
N GLN A 179 -42.06 17.69 -12.49
CA GLN A 179 -43.08 16.86 -11.83
C GLN A 179 -42.41 15.59 -11.28
N GLY A 180 -42.99 14.99 -10.24
CA GLY A 180 -42.46 13.78 -9.61
C GLY A 180 -41.88 14.04 -8.23
N TYR A 181 -41.09 13.09 -7.75
CA TYR A 181 -40.51 13.11 -6.40
C TYR A 181 -39.46 14.18 -6.24
N ASP A 182 -39.42 14.81 -5.07
CA ASP A 182 -38.31 15.66 -4.67
C ASP A 182 -37.12 14.86 -4.12
N VAL A 183 -36.05 15.58 -3.73
CA VAL A 183 -34.80 14.97 -3.28
C VAL A 183 -35.01 14.19 -1.98
N ASP A 184 -35.84 14.70 -1.07
CA ASP A 184 -36.00 14.11 0.26
C ASP A 184 -36.94 12.91 0.20
N GLU A 185 -37.98 12.96 -0.64
CA GLU A 185 -38.83 11.81 -0.96
C GLU A 185 -38.04 10.69 -1.65
N LEU A 186 -37.23 11.02 -2.66
CA LEU A 186 -36.40 10.04 -3.34
C LEU A 186 -35.41 9.39 -2.37
N LEU A 187 -34.74 10.21 -1.56
CA LEU A 187 -33.74 9.72 -0.60
C LEU A 187 -34.39 8.93 0.56
N PHE A 188 -35.61 9.28 0.97
CA PHE A 188 -36.40 8.49 1.92
C PHE A 188 -36.68 7.09 1.38
N PHE A 189 -37.19 6.98 0.13
CA PHE A 189 -37.47 5.68 -0.47
C PHE A 189 -36.18 4.90 -0.74
N ALA A 190 -35.14 5.56 -1.25
CA ALA A 190 -33.86 4.92 -1.57
C ALA A 190 -33.12 4.42 -0.32
N GLY A 191 -33.02 5.27 0.71
CA GLY A 191 -32.40 4.90 1.98
C GLY A 191 -33.16 3.79 2.70
N SER A 192 -34.50 3.87 2.73
CA SER A 192 -35.35 2.83 3.34
C SER A 192 -35.19 1.49 2.61
N ALA A 193 -35.12 1.52 1.28
CA ALA A 193 -34.95 0.31 0.48
C ALA A 193 -33.61 -0.40 0.73
N GLU A 194 -32.55 0.37 0.93
CA GLU A 194 -31.21 -0.15 1.18
C GLU A 194 -30.99 -0.58 2.64
N MET A 195 -31.92 -0.36 3.57
CA MET A 195 -31.76 -0.76 5.00
C MET A 195 -31.45 -2.25 5.21
N GLY A 196 -31.82 -3.13 4.27
CA GLY A 196 -31.51 -4.57 4.28
C GLY A 196 -30.25 -4.96 3.51
N SER A 197 -29.53 -3.99 2.93
CA SER A 197 -28.40 -4.20 2.02
C SER A 197 -27.06 -4.08 2.75
N GLU A 198 -26.18 -5.06 2.56
CA GLU A 198 -24.79 -5.01 3.02
C GLU A 198 -23.85 -4.36 1.99
N HIS A 199 -24.39 -3.86 0.87
CA HIS A 199 -23.58 -3.31 -0.20
C HIS A 199 -23.02 -1.93 0.19
N PRO A 200 -21.72 -1.63 -0.04
CA PRO A 200 -21.11 -0.34 0.32
C PRO A 200 -21.82 0.90 -0.25
N LEU A 201 -22.44 0.77 -1.43
CA LEU A 201 -23.26 1.83 -2.03
C LEU A 201 -24.59 2.04 -1.29
N GLY A 202 -25.23 0.96 -0.83
CA GLY A 202 -26.46 1.05 -0.04
C GLY A 202 -26.21 1.77 1.28
N HIS A 203 -25.10 1.44 1.96
CA HIS A 203 -24.66 2.15 3.14
C HIS A 203 -24.43 3.66 2.90
N ALA A 204 -23.84 4.03 1.77
CA ALA A 204 -23.65 5.44 1.43
C ALA A 204 -24.98 6.21 1.27
N ILE A 205 -26.02 5.55 0.73
CA ILE A 205 -27.36 6.15 0.57
C ILE A 205 -28.06 6.29 1.93
N ILE A 206 -27.99 5.26 2.78
CA ILE A 206 -28.54 5.29 4.15
C ILE A 206 -27.87 6.42 4.96
N GLU A 207 -26.55 6.54 4.86
CA GLU A 207 -25.80 7.58 5.58
C GLU A 207 -26.21 8.99 5.12
N GLU A 208 -26.36 9.21 3.82
CA GLU A 208 -26.82 10.49 3.26
C GLU A 208 -28.25 10.82 3.73
N ALA A 209 -29.16 9.84 3.76
CA ALA A 209 -30.53 10.02 4.25
C ALA A 209 -30.57 10.38 5.74
N ASN A 210 -29.74 9.71 6.55
CA ASN A 210 -29.62 9.98 7.98
C ASN A 210 -28.99 11.37 8.24
N GLN A 211 -28.01 11.80 7.44
CA GLN A 211 -27.40 13.14 7.53
C GLN A 211 -28.43 14.26 7.25
N LYS A 212 -29.43 14.00 6.40
CA LYS A 212 -30.57 14.90 6.18
C LYS A 212 -31.65 14.84 7.26
N GLY A 213 -31.51 13.97 8.25
CA GLY A 213 -32.50 13.81 9.33
C GLY A 213 -33.78 13.09 8.90
N LEU A 214 -33.74 12.32 7.80
CA LEU A 214 -34.90 11.53 7.35
C LEU A 214 -35.07 10.31 8.26
N THR A 215 -36.30 10.04 8.67
CA THR A 215 -36.63 8.83 9.44
C THR A 215 -36.91 7.70 8.46
N LEU A 216 -35.92 6.84 8.24
CA LEU A 216 -36.04 5.69 7.32
C LEU A 216 -36.95 4.60 7.91
N GLU A 217 -37.60 3.85 7.02
CA GLU A 217 -38.44 2.70 7.38
C GLU A 217 -37.78 1.40 6.94
N ILE A 218 -38.00 0.34 7.71
CA ILE A 218 -37.51 -1.00 7.37
C ILE A 218 -38.45 -1.62 6.33
N PRO A 219 -37.92 -2.09 5.19
CA PRO A 219 -38.76 -2.71 4.16
C PRO A 219 -39.37 -4.02 4.64
N THR A 220 -40.59 -4.32 4.18
CA THR A 220 -41.28 -5.58 4.55
C THR A 220 -40.77 -6.78 3.77
N GLU A 221 -40.31 -6.56 2.54
CA GLU A 221 -39.73 -7.57 1.65
C GLU A 221 -38.47 -7.01 1.04
N PHE A 222 -37.40 -7.81 0.97
CA PHE A 222 -36.13 -7.41 0.39
C PHE A 222 -35.60 -8.55 -0.50
N ASP A 223 -35.40 -8.26 -1.78
CA ASP A 223 -34.87 -9.20 -2.76
C ASP A 223 -33.64 -8.59 -3.45
N ALA A 224 -32.49 -9.22 -3.25
CA ALA A 224 -31.21 -8.79 -3.82
C ALA A 224 -30.99 -9.48 -5.18
N VAL A 225 -31.16 -8.72 -6.26
CA VAL A 225 -30.95 -9.19 -7.62
C VAL A 225 -29.46 -9.07 -7.97
N LEU A 226 -28.74 -10.18 -7.82
CA LEU A 226 -27.30 -10.30 -8.04
C LEU A 226 -26.82 -9.61 -9.34
N GLY A 227 -25.91 -8.65 -9.18
CA GLY A 227 -25.29 -7.91 -10.29
C GLY A 227 -26.18 -6.87 -10.97
N LYS A 228 -27.41 -6.68 -10.47
CA LYS A 228 -28.39 -5.72 -11.01
C LYS A 228 -28.78 -4.67 -9.96
N GLY A 229 -29.13 -5.09 -8.76
CA GLY A 229 -29.53 -4.19 -7.68
C GLY A 229 -30.45 -4.87 -6.67
N ILE A 230 -31.41 -4.13 -6.13
CA ILE A 230 -32.39 -4.61 -5.14
C ILE A 230 -33.82 -4.28 -5.57
N LYS A 231 -34.75 -5.13 -5.13
CA LYS A 231 -36.19 -4.94 -5.25
C LYS A 231 -36.82 -5.06 -3.87
N THR A 232 -37.70 -4.13 -3.55
CA THR A 232 -38.34 -4.09 -2.23
C THR A 232 -39.72 -3.46 -2.28
N ASN A 233 -40.44 -3.51 -1.17
CA ASN A 233 -41.74 -2.88 -0.99
C ASN A 233 -41.73 -2.01 0.28
N ILE A 234 -42.07 -0.74 0.12
CA ILE A 234 -42.14 0.26 1.20
C ILE A 234 -43.42 1.05 1.02
N LYS A 235 -44.24 1.17 2.09
CA LYS A 235 -45.54 1.86 2.04
C LYS A 235 -46.45 1.41 0.88
N ASN A 236 -46.50 0.11 0.61
CA ASN A 236 -47.22 -0.49 -0.52
C ASN A 236 -46.76 -0.01 -1.91
N LYS A 237 -45.55 0.56 -2.02
CA LYS A 237 -44.91 0.89 -3.30
C LYS A 237 -43.77 -0.08 -3.56
N SER A 238 -43.76 -0.67 -4.75
CA SER A 238 -42.60 -1.45 -5.21
C SER A 238 -41.47 -0.49 -5.59
N ILE A 239 -40.32 -0.65 -4.95
CA ILE A 239 -39.12 0.15 -5.17
C ILE A 239 -38.05 -0.74 -5.80
N LEU A 240 -37.40 -0.23 -6.84
CA LEU A 240 -36.30 -0.87 -7.56
C LEU A 240 -35.10 0.06 -7.53
N ILE A 241 -33.95 -0.43 -7.10
CA ILE A 241 -32.69 0.34 -7.06
C ILE A 241 -31.62 -0.51 -7.69
N GLY A 242 -31.00 -0.01 -8.76
CA GLY A 242 -30.01 -0.80 -9.49
C GLY A 242 -29.57 -0.17 -10.78
N ASN A 243 -28.87 -0.95 -11.59
CA ASN A 243 -28.41 -0.55 -12.91
C ASN A 243 -29.53 -0.67 -13.98
N GLU A 244 -29.20 -0.23 -15.19
CA GLU A 244 -30.11 -0.25 -16.35
C GLU A 244 -30.72 -1.63 -16.62
N LYS A 245 -29.96 -2.72 -16.40
CA LYS A 245 -30.48 -4.09 -16.62
C LYS A 245 -31.65 -4.40 -15.69
N LEU A 246 -31.60 -3.96 -14.43
CA LEU A 246 -32.72 -4.12 -13.51
C LEU A 246 -33.97 -3.39 -14.00
N MET A 247 -33.78 -2.17 -14.53
CA MET A 247 -34.89 -1.31 -14.96
C MET A 247 -35.58 -1.85 -16.23
N VAL A 248 -34.83 -2.53 -17.11
CA VAL A 248 -35.39 -3.16 -18.31
C VAL A 248 -36.09 -4.47 -17.99
N ASP A 249 -35.54 -5.31 -17.11
CA ASP A 249 -36.10 -6.64 -16.81
C ASP A 249 -37.42 -6.61 -16.04
N VAL A 250 -37.74 -5.48 -15.39
CA VAL A 250 -38.93 -5.33 -14.53
C VAL A 250 -39.99 -4.38 -15.15
N ASN A 251 -39.69 -3.78 -16.31
CA ASN A 251 -40.66 -3.01 -17.12
C ASN A 251 -41.41 -3.93 -18.08
#